data_AF-A0AAP3FZX1-F1
#
_entry.id   AF-A0AAP3FZX1-F1
#
_cell.length_a   1.000
_cell.length_b   1.000
_cell.length_c   1.000
_cell.angle_alpha   90.00
_cell.angle_beta   90.00
_cell.angle_gamma   90.00
#
_symmetry.space_group_name_H-M   'P 1'
#
loop_
_entity.id
_entity.type
_entity.pdbx_description
1 polymer ?
#
loop_
_entity_poly.entity_id
_entity_poly.type
_entity_poly.pdbx_seq_one_letter_code
_entity_poly.pdbx_strand_id
1 'polypeptide(L)'
;MLLFFQIMVWCTMAALGFYVYATWRFEAKVKEKMSAIRKTWYLLFVFGAMIYWTYDPSSLFTNWERYVIVAVSFALIDAFIFLSAYVKKLAGSELETDTREILEENNEMLHMYLDRLKTYQYLLKNEPIHVYYGSIEAYAQGIDKLLKTYADKMNLTASLCHYSTESDKDRLTEHMEDPADVQTRLDRKDVYYDQYGKVVLIPFTIETQSYVIKLTSDSIVTEFDYLLFTSLTSIYDLVLPIEEEGEG
;
A
#
# COMPACT_ATOMS: atom_id res chain seq x y z
N MET A 1 60.41 -13.48 3.56
CA MET A 1 59.57 -12.87 2.50
C MET A 1 58.53 -13.86 1.97
N LEU A 2 58.91 -15.00 1.38
CA LEU A 2 57.98 -16.00 0.83
C LEU A 2 56.99 -16.60 1.85
N LEU A 3 57.47 -16.97 3.04
CA LEU A 3 56.62 -17.53 4.11
C LEU A 3 55.55 -16.54 4.61
N PHE A 4 55.87 -15.25 4.72
CA PHE A 4 54.92 -14.22 5.14
C PHE A 4 53.80 -14.04 4.11
N PHE A 5 54.15 -14.02 2.83
CA PHE A 5 53.18 -13.89 1.74
C PHE A 5 52.29 -15.13 1.63
N GLN A 6 52.85 -16.33 1.80
CA GLN A 6 52.07 -17.57 1.84
C GLN A 6 51.09 -17.58 3.02
N ILE A 7 51.54 -17.21 4.22
CA ILE A 7 50.65 -17.13 5.40
C ILE A 7 49.55 -16.11 5.17
N MET A 8 49.86 -14.95 4.59
CA MET A 8 48.87 -13.92 4.27
C MET A 8 47.81 -14.44 3.28
N VAL A 9 48.22 -15.10 2.18
CA VAL A 9 47.30 -15.66 1.18
C VAL A 9 46.41 -16.74 1.80
N TRP A 10 46.95 -17.62 2.64
CA TRP A 10 46.17 -18.63 3.35
C TRP A 10 45.20 -18.01 4.37
N CYS A 11 45.61 -16.96 5.07
CA CYS A 11 44.72 -16.19 5.95
C CYS A 11 43.61 -15.48 5.18
N THR A 12 43.90 -14.87 4.02
CA THR A 12 42.87 -14.25 3.17
C THR A 12 41.90 -15.30 2.64
N MET A 13 42.39 -16.47 2.24
CA MET A 13 41.54 -17.57 1.78
C MET A 13 40.68 -18.16 2.91
N ALA A 14 41.23 -18.30 4.12
CA ALA A 14 40.45 -18.70 5.30
C ALA A 14 39.39 -17.64 5.67
N ALA A 15 39.72 -16.36 5.58
CA ALA A 15 38.79 -15.26 5.83
C ALA A 15 37.67 -15.20 4.78
N LEU A 16 37.98 -15.46 3.50
CA LEU A 16 37.00 -15.61 2.42
C LEU A 16 36.08 -16.81 2.67
N GLY A 17 36.64 -17.97 3.04
CA GLY A 17 35.86 -19.16 3.38
C GLY A 17 34.93 -18.91 4.59
N PHE A 18 35.43 -18.23 5.62
CA PHE A 18 34.63 -17.83 6.77
C PHE A 18 33.55 -16.82 6.41
N TYR A 19 33.84 -15.85 5.54
CA TYR A 19 32.86 -14.89 5.02
C TYR A 19 31.72 -15.60 4.27
N VAL A 20 32.06 -16.51 3.35
CA VAL A 20 31.06 -17.31 2.61
C VAL A 20 30.21 -18.13 3.58
N TYR A 21 30.83 -18.82 4.54
CA TYR A 21 30.11 -19.58 5.56
C TYR A 21 29.19 -18.70 6.43
N ALA A 22 29.68 -17.55 6.89
CA ALA A 22 28.92 -16.62 7.71
C ALA A 22 27.75 -15.98 6.94
N THR A 23 27.93 -15.67 5.65
CA THR A 23 26.83 -15.18 4.80
C THR A 23 25.74 -16.22 4.61
N TRP A 24 26.09 -17.52 4.56
CA TRP A 24 25.12 -18.60 4.40
C TRP A 24 24.29 -18.85 5.67
N ARG A 25 24.88 -18.66 6.87
CA ARG A 25 24.20 -18.92 8.15
C ARG A 25 23.53 -17.69 8.77
N PHE A 26 24.03 -16.48 8.51
CA PHE A 26 23.63 -15.24 9.18
C PHE A 26 23.56 -14.03 8.23
N GLU A 27 22.83 -14.17 7.11
CA GLU A 27 22.73 -13.16 6.04
C GLU A 27 22.36 -11.74 6.55
N ALA A 28 21.44 -11.62 7.50
CA ALA A 28 20.97 -10.32 8.03
C ALA A 28 22.06 -9.55 8.81
N LYS A 29 22.81 -10.23 9.69
CA LYS A 29 23.84 -9.60 10.53
C LYS A 29 25.09 -9.19 9.74
N VAL A 30 25.44 -9.96 8.70
CA VAL A 30 26.57 -9.63 7.81
C VAL A 30 26.22 -8.44 6.91
N LYS A 31 24.96 -8.32 6.46
CA LYS A 31 24.45 -7.16 5.70
C LYS A 31 24.51 -5.87 6.51
N GLU A 32 24.09 -5.89 7.78
CA GLU A 32 24.13 -4.70 8.65
C GLU A 32 25.56 -4.18 8.87
N LYS A 33 26.53 -5.10 9.03
CA LYS A 33 27.94 -4.76 9.26
C LYS A 33 28.78 -4.66 7.98
N MET A 34 28.17 -4.72 6.80
CA MET A 34 28.85 -4.72 5.50
C MET A 34 29.73 -3.47 5.30
N SER A 35 29.26 -2.30 5.74
CA SER A 35 30.01 -1.04 5.69
C SER A 35 31.29 -1.08 6.56
N ALA A 36 31.20 -1.70 7.75
CA ALA A 36 32.35 -1.88 8.62
C ALA A 36 33.36 -2.89 8.05
N ILE A 37 32.90 -3.97 7.45
CA ILE A 37 33.74 -4.98 6.79
C ILE A 37 34.54 -4.34 5.64
N ARG A 38 33.89 -3.51 4.81
CA ARG A 38 34.55 -2.77 3.72
C ARG A 38 35.63 -1.81 4.23
N LYS A 39 35.35 -1.04 5.28
CA LYS A 39 36.34 -0.13 5.89
C LYS A 39 37.54 -0.89 6.43
N THR A 40 37.32 -2.04 7.07
CA THR A 40 38.40 -2.91 7.57
C THR A 40 39.20 -3.54 6.43
N TRP A 41 38.56 -3.90 5.32
CA TRP A 41 39.22 -4.45 4.12
C TRP A 41 40.15 -3.43 3.45
N TYR A 42 39.69 -2.18 3.27
CA TYR A 42 40.54 -1.10 2.78
C TYR A 42 41.67 -0.74 3.75
N LEU A 43 41.40 -0.77 5.06
CA LEU A 43 42.41 -0.52 6.07
C LEU A 43 43.52 -1.58 6.03
N LEU A 44 43.17 -2.86 5.88
CA LEU A 44 44.14 -3.94 5.71
C LEU A 44 44.99 -3.78 4.45
N PHE A 45 44.38 -3.36 3.33
CA PHE A 45 45.10 -3.09 2.10
C PHE A 45 46.11 -1.95 2.26
N VAL A 46 45.67 -0.81 2.81
CA VAL A 46 46.53 0.36 3.05
C VAL A 46 47.64 0.03 4.04
N PHE A 47 47.33 -0.74 5.10
CA PHE A 47 48.31 -1.17 6.09
C PHE A 47 49.34 -2.13 5.51
N GLY A 48 48.91 -3.08 4.67
CA GLY A 48 49.81 -3.97 3.94
C GLY A 48 50.75 -3.23 2.98
N ALA A 49 50.21 -2.26 2.24
CA ALA A 49 51.01 -1.39 1.36
C ALA A 49 52.02 -0.56 2.17
N MET A 50 51.59 0.02 3.30
CA MET A 50 52.44 0.82 4.19
C MET A 50 53.60 0.00 4.78
N ILE A 51 53.34 -1.23 5.24
CA ILE A 51 54.39 -2.13 5.73
C ILE A 51 55.40 -2.40 4.60
N TYR A 52 54.93 -2.75 3.41
CA TYR A 52 55.81 -3.10 2.30
C TYR A 52 56.68 -1.90 1.85
N TRP A 53 56.12 -0.69 1.79
CA TRP A 53 56.86 0.54 1.49
C TRP A 53 57.88 0.93 2.57
N THR A 54 57.63 0.56 3.83
CA THR A 54 58.57 0.82 4.92
C THR A 54 59.85 -0.02 4.78
N TYR A 55 59.75 -1.24 4.22
CA TYR A 55 60.90 -2.14 4.06
C TYR A 55 61.64 -1.97 2.72
N ASP A 56 60.97 -1.56 1.64
CA ASP A 56 61.61 -1.26 0.36
C ASP A 56 60.94 -0.07 -0.34
N PRO A 57 61.33 1.17 0.03
CA PRO A 57 60.69 2.39 -0.48
C PRO A 57 60.98 2.64 -1.97
N SER A 58 62.06 2.09 -2.50
CA SER A 58 62.46 2.25 -3.91
C SER A 58 61.63 1.38 -4.86
N SER A 59 61.00 0.33 -4.35
CA SER A 59 60.20 -0.63 -5.12
C SER A 59 59.01 -0.02 -5.87
N LEU A 60 58.52 1.14 -5.41
CA LEU A 60 57.41 1.89 -6.01
C LEU A 60 57.74 2.38 -7.42
N PHE A 61 59.01 2.66 -7.70
CA PHE A 61 59.49 3.14 -8.99
C PHE A 61 60.08 2.01 -9.85
N THR A 62 60.64 0.97 -9.22
CA THR A 62 61.35 -0.11 -9.93
C THR A 62 60.45 -1.27 -10.31
N ASN A 63 59.39 -1.57 -9.53
CA ASN A 63 58.53 -2.74 -9.71
C ASN A 63 57.03 -2.38 -9.63
N TRP A 64 56.64 -1.25 -10.21
CA TRP A 64 55.28 -0.70 -10.17
C TRP A 64 54.21 -1.68 -10.68
N GLU A 65 54.55 -2.55 -11.63
CA GLU A 65 53.64 -3.56 -12.20
C GLU A 65 53.06 -4.51 -11.14
N ARG A 66 53.86 -4.88 -10.13
CA ARG A 66 53.42 -5.79 -9.06
C ARG A 66 52.34 -5.15 -8.18
N TYR A 67 52.41 -3.84 -7.98
CA TYR A 67 51.41 -3.08 -7.24
C TYR A 67 50.11 -2.95 -8.04
N VAL A 68 50.21 -2.78 -9.36
CA VAL A 68 49.03 -2.74 -10.24
C VAL A 68 48.30 -4.08 -10.24
N ILE A 69 49.03 -5.20 -10.33
CA ILE A 69 48.43 -6.54 -10.25
C ILE A 69 47.69 -6.72 -8.92
N VAL A 70 48.32 -6.36 -7.80
CA VAL A 70 47.70 -6.46 -6.48
C VAL A 70 46.48 -5.54 -6.35
N ALA A 71 46.54 -4.30 -6.86
CA ALA A 71 45.42 -3.36 -6.86
C ALA A 71 44.25 -3.85 -7.74
N VAL A 72 44.53 -4.40 -8.92
CA VAL A 72 43.51 -4.95 -9.82
C VAL A 72 42.88 -6.20 -9.22
N SER A 73 43.67 -7.12 -8.65
CA SER A 73 43.13 -8.29 -7.94
C SER A 73 42.29 -7.89 -6.74
N PHE A 74 42.71 -6.88 -5.98
CA PHE A 74 41.95 -6.34 -4.85
C PHE A 74 40.62 -5.72 -5.31
N ALA A 75 40.64 -4.93 -6.39
CA ALA A 75 39.45 -4.32 -6.97
C ALA A 75 38.48 -5.37 -7.55
N LEU A 76 39.00 -6.45 -8.16
CA LEU A 76 38.17 -7.56 -8.64
C LEU A 76 37.54 -8.37 -7.51
N ILE A 77 38.27 -8.63 -6.42
CA ILE A 77 37.73 -9.29 -5.22
C ILE A 77 36.69 -8.39 -4.54
N ASP A 78 36.95 -7.09 -4.42
CA ASP A 78 35.98 -6.10 -3.92
C ASP A 78 34.73 -6.11 -4.81
N ALA A 79 34.89 -5.97 -6.12
CA ALA A 79 33.78 -6.02 -7.06
C ALA A 79 33.01 -7.33 -6.94
N PHE A 80 33.65 -8.50 -6.84
CA PHE A 80 32.95 -9.78 -6.74
C PHE A 80 32.15 -9.92 -5.44
N ILE A 81 32.74 -9.56 -4.30
CA ILE A 81 32.11 -9.66 -2.97
C ILE A 81 30.97 -8.64 -2.83
N PHE A 82 31.16 -7.41 -3.34
CA PHE A 82 30.19 -6.33 -3.16
C PHE A 82 29.13 -6.31 -4.27
N LEU A 83 29.48 -6.58 -5.54
CA LEU A 83 28.50 -6.61 -6.64
C LEU A 83 27.47 -7.72 -6.45
N SER A 84 27.86 -8.90 -5.93
CA SER A 84 26.91 -9.97 -5.58
C SER A 84 25.94 -9.55 -4.46
N ALA A 85 26.38 -8.72 -3.52
CA ALA A 85 25.51 -8.13 -2.50
C ALA A 85 24.59 -7.03 -3.07
N TYR A 86 25.06 -6.23 -4.05
CA TYR A 86 24.26 -5.20 -4.71
C TYR A 86 23.24 -5.75 -5.70
N VAL A 87 23.54 -6.82 -6.44
CA VAL A 87 22.59 -7.48 -7.35
C VAL A 87 21.39 -8.05 -6.58
N LYS A 88 21.61 -8.60 -5.37
CA LYS A 88 20.52 -9.01 -4.47
C LYS A 88 19.75 -7.83 -3.88
N LYS A 89 20.40 -6.67 -3.69
CA LYS A 89 19.79 -5.44 -3.15
C LYS A 89 18.90 -4.74 -4.18
N LEU A 90 19.28 -4.78 -5.47
CA LEU A 90 18.47 -4.30 -6.59
C LEU A 90 17.28 -5.22 -6.89
N ALA A 91 17.38 -6.52 -6.60
CA ALA A 91 16.31 -7.48 -6.85
C ALA A 91 15.37 -7.73 -5.65
N GLY A 92 15.74 -7.38 -4.40
CA GLY A 92 15.01 -7.89 -3.23
C GLY A 92 15.06 -7.07 -1.95
N SER A 93 15.20 -5.74 -1.98
CA SER A 93 15.04 -4.97 -0.73
C SER A 93 14.34 -3.61 -0.79
N GLU A 94 14.06 -3.06 -1.97
CA GLU A 94 13.22 -1.85 -2.09
C GLU A 94 12.00 -2.11 -2.97
N LEU A 95 12.14 -2.89 -4.05
CA LEU A 95 10.99 -3.32 -4.83
C LEU A 95 10.12 -4.36 -4.11
N GLU A 96 10.69 -5.29 -3.33
CA GLU A 96 9.92 -6.42 -2.78
C GLU A 96 9.00 -6.01 -1.62
N THR A 97 9.37 -5.02 -0.79
CA THR A 97 8.50 -4.52 0.30
C THR A 97 7.37 -3.67 -0.24
N ASP A 98 7.66 -2.64 -1.05
CA ASP A 98 6.62 -1.76 -1.58
C ASP A 98 5.74 -2.50 -2.61
N THR A 99 6.31 -3.39 -3.44
CA THR A 99 5.50 -4.20 -4.37
C THR A 99 4.69 -5.26 -3.63
N ARG A 100 5.19 -5.85 -2.54
CA ARG A 100 4.41 -6.85 -1.79
C ARG A 100 3.28 -6.20 -1.00
N GLU A 101 3.51 -5.05 -0.37
CA GLU A 101 2.44 -4.29 0.30
C GLU A 101 1.38 -3.84 -0.72
N ILE A 102 1.79 -3.30 -1.87
CA ILE A 102 0.85 -2.93 -2.95
C ILE A 102 0.15 -4.17 -3.55
N LEU A 103 0.81 -5.32 -3.64
CA LEU A 103 0.22 -6.55 -4.16
C LEU A 103 -0.76 -7.16 -3.15
N GLU A 104 -0.43 -7.13 -1.87
CA GLU A 104 -1.31 -7.55 -0.77
C GLU A 104 -2.54 -6.63 -0.70
N GLU A 105 -2.35 -5.31 -0.76
CA GLU A 105 -3.44 -4.32 -0.78
C GLU A 105 -4.34 -4.47 -2.01
N ASN A 106 -3.77 -4.63 -3.20
CA ASN A 106 -4.55 -4.88 -4.42
C ASN A 106 -5.31 -6.21 -4.33
N ASN A 107 -4.69 -7.27 -3.82
CA ASN A 107 -5.32 -8.57 -3.69
C ASN A 107 -6.46 -8.52 -2.65
N GLU A 108 -6.23 -7.85 -1.52
CA GLU A 108 -7.26 -7.61 -0.50
C GLU A 108 -8.43 -6.81 -1.06
N MET A 109 -8.15 -5.72 -1.78
CA MET A 109 -9.20 -4.93 -2.46
C MET A 109 -9.99 -5.77 -3.48
N LEU A 110 -9.32 -6.56 -4.32
CA LEU A 110 -9.99 -7.43 -5.29
C LEU A 110 -10.89 -8.46 -4.62
N HIS A 111 -10.41 -9.12 -3.57
CA HIS A 111 -11.19 -10.08 -2.80
C HIS A 111 -12.39 -9.41 -2.11
N MET A 112 -12.17 -8.26 -1.47
CA MET A 112 -13.22 -7.49 -0.82
C MET A 112 -14.31 -7.08 -1.81
N TYR A 113 -13.97 -6.49 -2.95
CA TYR A 113 -14.95 -6.08 -3.96
C TYR A 113 -15.68 -7.28 -4.57
N LEU A 114 -14.97 -8.37 -4.85
CA LEU A 114 -15.58 -9.59 -5.36
C LEU A 114 -16.61 -10.15 -4.36
N ASP A 115 -16.29 -10.18 -3.08
CA ASP A 115 -17.19 -10.71 -2.05
C ASP A 115 -18.37 -9.77 -1.76
N ARG A 116 -18.17 -8.45 -1.80
CA ARG A 116 -19.28 -7.47 -1.79
C ARG A 116 -20.19 -7.63 -3.00
N LEU A 117 -19.64 -7.82 -4.20
CA LEU A 117 -20.42 -8.03 -5.41
C LEU A 117 -21.19 -9.36 -5.40
N LYS A 118 -20.59 -10.45 -4.90
CA LYS A 118 -21.29 -11.72 -4.70
C LYS A 118 -22.45 -11.56 -3.73
N THR A 119 -22.22 -10.86 -2.61
CA THR A 119 -23.26 -10.58 -1.61
C THR A 119 -24.37 -9.73 -2.22
N TYR A 120 -24.02 -8.68 -2.95
CA TYR A 120 -24.96 -7.82 -3.67
C TYR A 120 -25.86 -8.63 -4.60
N GLN A 121 -25.26 -9.46 -5.47
CA GLN A 121 -26.00 -10.30 -6.40
C GLN A 121 -26.85 -11.36 -5.70
N TYR A 122 -26.35 -11.93 -4.60
CA TYR A 122 -27.09 -12.89 -3.80
C TYR A 122 -28.34 -12.26 -3.18
N LEU A 123 -28.21 -11.05 -2.61
CA LEU A 123 -29.33 -10.33 -2.01
C LEU A 123 -30.36 -9.94 -3.07
N LEU A 124 -29.94 -9.40 -4.22
CA LEU A 124 -30.86 -9.08 -5.32
C LEU A 124 -31.65 -10.29 -5.81
N LYS A 125 -31.03 -11.48 -5.78
CA LYS A 125 -31.65 -12.72 -6.26
C LYS A 125 -32.63 -13.33 -5.25
N ASN A 126 -32.33 -13.23 -3.95
CA ASN A 126 -32.99 -14.05 -2.94
C ASN A 126 -33.78 -13.24 -1.90
N GLU A 127 -33.51 -11.94 -1.73
CA GLU A 127 -34.20 -11.08 -0.78
C GLU A 127 -35.23 -10.19 -1.50
N PRO A 128 -36.49 -10.15 -1.03
CA PRO A 128 -37.49 -9.28 -1.62
C PRO A 128 -37.18 -7.81 -1.31
N ILE A 129 -37.26 -6.96 -2.34
CA ILE A 129 -37.15 -5.50 -2.16
C ILE A 129 -38.49 -4.99 -1.63
N HIS A 130 -38.48 -4.52 -0.38
CA HIS A 130 -39.66 -3.90 0.23
C HIS A 130 -39.79 -2.45 -0.24
N VAL A 131 -40.74 -2.20 -1.14
CA VAL A 131 -41.01 -0.87 -1.69
C VAL A 131 -42.04 -0.13 -0.83
N TYR A 132 -41.72 1.11 -0.49
CA TYR A 132 -42.49 2.05 0.30
C TYR A 132 -42.68 3.29 -0.57
N TYR A 133 -43.93 3.62 -0.89
CA TYR A 133 -44.28 4.73 -1.78
C TYR A 133 -45.51 5.48 -1.22
N GLY A 134 -45.79 6.66 -1.78
CA GLY A 134 -46.92 7.51 -1.38
C GLY A 134 -46.57 8.78 -0.60
N SER A 135 -45.33 8.92 -0.14
CA SER A 135 -44.76 10.20 0.33
C SER A 135 -43.23 10.20 0.19
N ILE A 136 -42.61 11.38 0.22
CA ILE A 136 -41.15 11.55 0.20
C ILE A 136 -40.51 10.79 1.38
N GLU A 137 -41.12 10.86 2.57
CA GLU A 137 -40.63 10.18 3.77
C GLU A 137 -40.75 8.66 3.65
N ALA A 138 -41.82 8.14 3.03
CA ALA A 138 -41.98 6.72 2.77
C ALA A 138 -40.91 6.22 1.79
N TYR A 139 -40.67 6.96 0.70
CA TYR A 139 -39.61 6.64 -0.26
C TYR A 139 -38.23 6.67 0.41
N ALA A 140 -37.92 7.73 1.16
CA ALA A 140 -36.67 7.86 1.90
C ALA A 140 -36.47 6.72 2.91
N GLN A 141 -37.53 6.34 3.64
CA GLN A 141 -37.48 5.21 4.56
C GLN A 141 -37.23 3.88 3.84
N GLY A 142 -37.83 3.69 2.67
CA GLY A 142 -37.64 2.51 1.86
C GLY A 142 -36.22 2.38 1.32
N ILE A 143 -35.66 3.47 0.81
CA ILE A 143 -34.25 3.56 0.44
C ILE A 143 -33.36 3.27 1.65
N ASP A 144 -33.56 3.93 2.79
CA ASP A 144 -32.74 3.72 4.00
C ASP A 144 -32.74 2.25 4.46
N LYS A 145 -33.91 1.58 4.45
CA LYS A 145 -34.03 0.15 4.77
C LYS A 145 -33.31 -0.74 3.75
N LEU A 146 -33.40 -0.42 2.46
CA LEU A 146 -32.71 -1.17 1.41
C LEU A 146 -31.20 -1.06 1.60
N LEU A 147 -30.68 0.16 1.75
CA LEU A 147 -29.24 0.40 1.92
C LEU A 147 -28.72 -0.32 3.18
N LYS A 148 -29.43 -0.23 4.31
CA LYS A 148 -29.07 -0.93 5.56
C LYS A 148 -29.01 -2.44 5.39
N THR A 149 -30.00 -3.03 4.72
CA THR A 149 -30.07 -4.48 4.49
C THR A 149 -28.84 -5.01 3.75
N TYR A 150 -28.35 -4.26 2.76
CA TYR A 150 -27.15 -4.62 2.00
C TYR A 150 -25.88 -4.33 2.81
N ALA A 151 -25.83 -3.19 3.49
CA ALA A 151 -24.70 -2.78 4.31
C ALA A 151 -24.39 -3.79 5.43
N ASP A 152 -25.42 -4.24 6.15
CA ASP A 152 -25.32 -5.20 7.25
C ASP A 152 -24.67 -6.52 6.83
N LYS A 153 -24.81 -6.91 5.55
CA LYS A 153 -24.24 -8.14 4.99
C LYS A 153 -22.85 -7.93 4.37
N MET A 154 -22.42 -6.68 4.19
CA MET A 154 -21.15 -6.31 3.55
C MET A 154 -20.11 -5.75 4.53
N ASN A 155 -20.37 -5.83 5.85
CA ASN A 155 -19.53 -5.27 6.91
C ASN A 155 -19.27 -3.76 6.73
N LEU A 156 -20.31 -3.04 6.35
CA LEU A 156 -20.32 -1.57 6.29
C LEU A 156 -21.62 -1.07 6.92
N THR A 157 -21.65 0.21 7.27
CA THR A 157 -22.85 0.89 7.76
C THR A 157 -23.31 1.88 6.70
N ALA A 158 -24.57 1.76 6.28
CA ALA A 158 -25.22 2.72 5.41
C ALA A 158 -26.33 3.44 6.14
N SER A 159 -26.52 4.72 5.86
CA SER A 159 -27.62 5.50 6.41
C SER A 159 -28.01 6.60 5.44
N LEU A 160 -29.31 6.88 5.35
CA LEU A 160 -29.82 8.04 4.64
C LEU A 160 -30.05 9.19 5.63
N CYS A 161 -29.24 10.24 5.52
CA CYS A 161 -29.31 11.41 6.40
C CYS A 161 -30.00 12.56 5.68
N HIS A 162 -30.88 13.29 6.37
CA HIS A 162 -31.38 14.57 5.84
C HIS A 162 -30.23 15.55 5.66
N TYR A 163 -30.34 16.44 4.68
CA TYR A 163 -29.35 17.47 4.37
C TYR A 163 -30.05 18.76 3.92
N SER A 164 -31.07 19.18 4.68
CA SER A 164 -31.94 20.31 4.32
C SER A 164 -31.75 21.50 5.25
N THR A 165 -31.59 21.27 6.56
CA THR A 165 -31.36 22.35 7.53
C THR A 165 -29.89 22.44 7.92
N GLU A 166 -29.42 23.61 8.37
CA GLU A 166 -28.05 23.76 8.87
C GLU A 166 -27.76 22.80 10.05
N SER A 167 -28.76 22.53 10.91
CA SER A 167 -28.61 21.52 11.96
C SER A 167 -28.35 20.10 11.41
N ASP A 168 -28.90 19.76 10.25
CA ASP A 168 -28.63 18.47 9.62
C ASP A 168 -27.21 18.41 9.05
N LYS A 169 -26.77 19.52 8.45
CA LYS A 169 -25.43 19.67 7.91
C LYS A 169 -24.38 19.54 9.01
N ASP A 170 -24.57 20.29 10.11
CA ASP A 170 -23.69 20.26 11.28
C ASP A 170 -23.55 18.84 11.85
N ARG A 171 -24.67 18.12 12.04
CA ARG A 171 -24.67 16.74 12.56
C ARG A 171 -23.97 15.74 11.63
N LEU A 172 -23.95 16.02 10.33
CA LEU A 172 -23.28 15.16 9.36
C LEU A 172 -21.77 15.41 9.34
N THR A 173 -21.36 16.66 9.52
CA THR A 173 -19.96 17.11 9.39
C THR A 173 -19.22 17.26 10.72
N GLU A 174 -19.89 17.17 11.88
CA GLU A 174 -19.26 17.37 13.21
C GLU A 174 -18.10 16.41 13.51
N HIS A 175 -18.06 15.25 12.84
CA HIS A 175 -17.01 14.24 13.02
C HIS A 175 -15.88 14.35 11.99
N MET A 176 -15.89 15.37 11.13
CA MET A 176 -14.89 15.56 10.08
C MET A 176 -13.81 16.54 10.53
N GLU A 177 -12.58 16.35 10.03
CA GLU A 177 -11.46 17.26 10.35
C GLU A 177 -11.69 18.68 9.78
N ASP A 178 -12.27 18.77 8.59
CA ASP A 178 -12.66 20.04 7.95
C ASP A 178 -14.16 20.02 7.57
N PRO A 179 -15.06 20.39 8.50
CA PRO A 179 -16.50 20.42 8.25
C PRO A 179 -16.88 21.37 7.11
N ALA A 180 -16.14 22.47 6.92
CA ALA A 180 -16.46 23.49 5.94
C ALA A 180 -16.17 23.03 4.51
N ASP A 181 -15.06 22.32 4.27
CA ASP A 181 -14.78 21.70 2.96
C ASP A 181 -15.85 20.65 2.63
N VAL A 182 -16.16 19.77 3.58
CA VAL A 182 -17.18 18.72 3.40
C VAL A 182 -18.53 19.32 3.04
N GLN A 183 -18.98 20.32 3.82
CA GLN A 183 -20.25 21.00 3.57
C GLN A 183 -20.24 21.68 2.19
N THR A 184 -19.16 22.35 1.82
CA THR A 184 -19.04 23.02 0.51
C THR A 184 -19.12 22.03 -0.66
N ARG A 185 -18.53 20.83 -0.53
CA ARG A 185 -18.63 19.78 -1.56
C ARG A 185 -20.04 19.21 -1.66
N LEU A 186 -20.65 18.86 -0.53
CA LEU A 186 -22.00 18.31 -0.50
C LEU A 186 -23.05 19.33 -1.01
N ASP A 187 -22.89 20.61 -0.68
CA ASP A 187 -23.73 21.70 -1.20
C ASP A 187 -23.62 21.85 -2.73
N ARG A 188 -22.44 21.55 -3.31
CA ARG A 188 -22.23 21.51 -4.77
C ARG A 188 -22.69 20.21 -5.43
N LYS A 189 -23.25 19.28 -4.64
CA LYS A 189 -23.68 17.94 -5.07
C LYS A 189 -22.51 17.04 -5.49
N ASP A 190 -21.31 17.29 -4.97
CA ASP A 190 -20.13 16.45 -5.17
C ASP A 190 -20.01 15.38 -4.06
N VAL A 191 -19.54 14.19 -4.43
CA VAL A 191 -19.26 13.11 -3.48
C VAL A 191 -18.02 13.48 -2.66
N TYR A 192 -18.07 13.22 -1.34
CA TYR A 192 -16.93 13.37 -0.46
C TYR A 192 -16.39 11.99 -0.05
N TYR A 193 -15.08 11.84 -0.17
CA TYR A 193 -14.30 10.70 0.31
C TYR A 193 -13.32 11.20 1.36
N ASP A 194 -13.22 10.50 2.48
CA ASP A 194 -12.14 10.75 3.42
C ASP A 194 -10.80 10.20 2.89
N GLN A 195 -9.70 10.67 3.47
CA GLN A 195 -8.35 10.26 3.04
C GLN A 195 -8.01 8.81 3.42
N TYR A 196 -8.73 8.23 4.39
CA TYR A 196 -8.46 6.91 4.93
C TYR A 196 -9.39 5.82 4.37
N GLY A 197 -10.30 6.18 3.46
CA GLY A 197 -11.26 5.26 2.87
C GLY A 197 -12.22 4.66 3.91
N LYS A 198 -12.56 5.41 4.96
CA LYS A 198 -13.50 4.97 6.02
C LYS A 198 -14.89 5.57 5.83
N VAL A 199 -15.02 6.67 5.09
CA VAL A 199 -16.26 7.44 4.94
C VAL A 199 -16.47 7.86 3.51
N VAL A 200 -17.68 7.59 2.99
CA VAL A 200 -18.17 8.15 1.73
C VAL A 200 -19.50 8.84 2.00
N LEU A 201 -19.61 10.10 1.56
CA LEU A 201 -20.81 10.91 1.66
C LEU A 201 -21.30 11.24 0.26
N ILE A 202 -22.49 10.74 -0.09
CA ILE A 202 -23.04 10.82 -1.44
C ILE A 202 -24.27 11.73 -1.41
N PRO A 203 -24.22 12.93 -2.00
CA PRO A 203 -25.40 13.78 -2.14
C PRO A 203 -26.51 13.05 -2.91
N PHE A 204 -27.69 13.01 -2.33
CA PHE A 204 -28.85 12.35 -2.91
C PHE A 204 -30.07 13.26 -2.78
N THR A 205 -30.96 13.28 -3.78
CA THR A 205 -32.13 14.16 -3.77
C THR A 205 -33.36 13.36 -4.14
N ILE A 206 -34.38 13.39 -3.27
CA ILE A 206 -35.68 12.78 -3.53
C ILE A 206 -36.64 13.94 -3.76
N GLU A 207 -37.11 14.09 -5.01
CA GLU A 207 -37.92 15.23 -5.44
C GLU A 207 -37.31 16.59 -5.03
N THR A 208 -37.88 17.24 -4.02
CA THR A 208 -37.42 18.54 -3.50
C THR A 208 -36.59 18.45 -2.23
N GLN A 209 -36.51 17.28 -1.58
CA GLN A 209 -35.77 17.11 -0.33
C GLN A 209 -34.34 16.61 -0.58
N SER A 210 -33.37 17.30 0.03
CA SER A 210 -31.95 16.93 -0.05
C SER A 210 -31.56 16.00 1.10
N TYR A 211 -30.85 14.94 0.73
CA TYR A 211 -30.31 13.91 1.59
C TYR A 211 -28.83 13.67 1.28
N VAL A 212 -28.16 12.93 2.17
CA VAL A 212 -26.85 12.37 1.93
C VAL A 212 -26.87 10.90 2.34
N ILE A 213 -26.45 10.03 1.42
CA ILE A 213 -26.17 8.63 1.75
C ILE A 213 -24.79 8.61 2.40
N LYS A 214 -24.75 8.22 3.67
CA LYS A 214 -23.53 8.05 4.45
C LYS A 214 -23.14 6.58 4.47
N LEU A 215 -21.97 6.26 3.95
CA LEU A 215 -21.37 4.94 4.01
C LEU A 215 -20.13 5.00 4.89
N THR A 216 -20.04 4.12 5.89
CA THR A 216 -18.86 4.00 6.75
C THR A 216 -18.47 2.54 6.94
N SER A 217 -17.19 2.25 7.08
CA SER A 217 -16.71 0.89 7.41
C SER A 217 -15.45 0.94 8.26
N ASP A 218 -15.29 -0.06 9.12
CA ASP A 218 -14.05 -0.27 9.86
C ASP A 218 -12.90 -0.71 8.93
N SER A 219 -13.21 -1.35 7.80
CA SER A 219 -12.23 -1.74 6.78
C SER A 219 -12.04 -0.63 5.74
N ILE A 220 -12.61 -0.74 4.55
CA ILE A 220 -12.45 0.23 3.47
C ILE A 220 -13.80 0.45 2.78
N VAL A 221 -14.10 1.70 2.43
CA VAL A 221 -15.20 2.13 1.57
C VAL A 221 -14.63 2.98 0.44
N THR A 222 -14.97 2.67 -0.81
CA THR A 222 -14.45 3.36 -1.99
C THR A 222 -15.54 3.71 -3.01
N GLU A 223 -15.11 4.22 -4.16
CA GLU A 223 -15.93 4.42 -5.36
C GLU A 223 -16.74 3.16 -5.74
N PHE A 224 -16.22 1.96 -5.46
CA PHE A 224 -16.96 0.72 -5.74
C PHE A 224 -18.25 0.63 -4.92
N ASP A 225 -18.20 1.03 -3.66
CA ASP A 225 -19.38 1.04 -2.79
C ASP A 225 -20.33 2.17 -3.19
N TYR A 226 -19.81 3.34 -3.60
CA TYR A 226 -20.62 4.37 -4.23
C TYR A 226 -21.43 3.81 -5.41
N LEU A 227 -20.78 3.06 -6.33
CA LEU A 227 -21.46 2.46 -7.48
C LEU A 227 -22.51 1.43 -7.08
N LEU A 228 -22.21 0.55 -6.12
CA LEU A 228 -23.17 -0.46 -5.66
C LEU A 228 -24.40 0.18 -4.99
N PHE A 229 -24.19 1.15 -4.10
CA PHE A 229 -25.26 1.76 -3.33
C PHE A 229 -26.11 2.72 -4.16
N THR A 230 -25.52 3.45 -5.11
CA THR A 230 -26.30 4.23 -6.10
C THR A 230 -27.02 3.34 -7.12
N SER A 231 -26.48 2.16 -7.43
CA SER A 231 -27.22 1.17 -8.22
C SER A 231 -28.45 0.66 -7.46
N LEU A 232 -28.36 0.48 -6.13
CA LEU A 232 -29.53 0.11 -5.31
C LEU A 232 -30.62 1.17 -5.33
N THR A 233 -30.26 2.45 -5.24
CA THR A 233 -31.26 3.53 -5.31
C THR A 233 -31.93 3.57 -6.68
N SER A 234 -31.17 3.34 -7.75
CA SER A 234 -31.70 3.25 -9.12
C SER A 234 -32.63 2.04 -9.30
N ILE A 235 -32.26 0.87 -8.75
CA ILE A 235 -33.10 -0.33 -8.77
C ILE A 235 -34.38 -0.09 -7.98
N TYR A 236 -34.30 0.57 -6.83
CA TYR A 236 -35.47 0.88 -6.02
C TYR A 236 -36.49 1.70 -6.81
N ASP A 237 -36.02 2.69 -7.56
CA ASP A 237 -36.84 3.54 -8.42
C ASP A 237 -37.51 2.73 -9.55
N LEU A 238 -36.77 1.80 -10.17
CA LEU A 238 -37.28 0.93 -11.24
C LEU A 238 -38.31 -0.11 -10.77
N VAL A 239 -38.35 -0.44 -9.48
CA VAL A 239 -39.30 -1.41 -8.92
C VAL A 239 -40.60 -0.73 -8.49
N LEU A 240 -40.65 0.60 -8.48
CA LEU A 240 -41.92 1.30 -8.24
C LEU A 240 -42.97 0.92 -9.29
N PRO A 241 -44.24 0.73 -8.88
CA PRO A 241 -45.32 0.56 -9.84
C PRO A 241 -45.35 1.76 -10.79
N ILE A 242 -45.37 1.50 -12.09
CA ILE A 242 -45.69 2.53 -13.08
C ILE A 242 -47.15 2.91 -12.81
N GLU A 243 -47.41 4.17 -12.45
CA GLU A 243 -48.77 4.70 -12.52
C GLU A 243 -49.20 4.60 -13.98
N GLU A 244 -50.03 3.63 -14.32
CA GLU A 244 -50.82 3.69 -15.55
C GLU A 244 -51.66 4.97 -15.43
N GLU A 245 -51.26 6.01 -16.16
CA GLU A 245 -52.10 7.19 -16.40
C GLU A 245 -53.44 6.67 -16.93
N GLY A 246 -54.44 6.65 -16.04
CA GLY A 246 -55.80 6.32 -16.41
C GLY A 246 -56.27 7.32 -17.44
N GLU A 247 -56.43 6.87 -18.69
CA GLU A 247 -57.20 7.58 -19.71
C GLU A 247 -58.63 7.78 -19.17
N GLY A 248 -58.91 8.97 -18.68
CA GLY A 248 -60.24 9.50 -18.38
C GLY A 248 -60.78 10.33 -19.52
#